data_AF-A0A497PYK0-F1
#
_entry.id   AF-A0A497PYK0-F1
#
_cell.length_a   1.000
_cell.length_b   1.000
_cell.length_c   1.000
_cell.angle_alpha   90.00
_cell.angle_beta   90.00
_cell.angle_gamma   90.00
#
_symmetry.space_group_name_H-M   'P 1'
#
loop_
_entity.id
_entity.type
_entity.pdbx_description
1 polymer ?
#
loop_
_entity_poly.entity_id
_entity_poly.type
_entity_poly.pdbx_seq_one_letter_code
_entity_poly.pdbx_strand_id
1 'polypeptide(L)' 'MLLADTEVLFALAPRDSHHPQALAILETRSDIVVPDVSILEFSLVLKARGVVVPDVRTAILAV' A
#
# COMPACT_ATOMS: atom_id res chain seq x y z
N MET A 1 13.29 3.32 -11.46
CA MET A 1 13.02 3.06 -10.03
C MET A 1 12.22 4.23 -9.50
N LEU A 2 10.93 4.00 -9.27
CA LEU A 2 10.04 4.93 -8.59
C LEU A 2 9.82 4.44 -7.15
N LEU A 3 9.72 5.37 -6.21
CA LEU A 3 9.41 5.06 -4.82
C LEU A 3 7.92 5.33 -4.60
N ALA A 4 7.19 4.31 -4.17
CA ALA A 4 5.77 4.43 -3.85
C ALA A 4 5.60 5.06 -2.47
N ASP A 5 4.93 6.20 -2.42
CA ASP A 5 4.50 6.81 -1.16
C ASP A 5 3.29 6.06 -0.57
N THR A 6 2.95 6.36 0.68
CA THR A 6 1.81 5.84 1.42
C THR A 6 0.48 6.00 0.69
N GLU A 7 0.30 7.07 -0.10
CA GLU A 7 -0.92 7.29 -0.90
C GLU A 7 -1.15 6.18 -1.92
N VAL A 8 -0.09 5.64 -2.52
CA VAL A 8 -0.19 4.51 -3.46
C VAL A 8 -0.73 3.28 -2.72
N LEU A 9 -0.26 3.04 -1.49
CA LEU A 9 -0.74 1.92 -0.67
C LEU A 9 -2.22 2.08 -0.28
N PHE A 10 -2.67 3.30 0.04
CA PHE A 10 -4.09 3.57 0.30
C PHE A 10 -4.95 3.39 -0.94
N ALA A 11 -4.45 3.78 -2.11
CA ALA A 11 -5.16 3.61 -3.37
C ALA A 11 -5.38 2.12 -3.73
N LEU A 12 -4.63 1.18 -3.15
CA LEU A 12 -4.88 -0.25 -3.33
C LEU A 12 -6.14 -0.77 -2.62
N ALA A 13 -6.77 0.04 -1.76
CA ALA A 13 -8.05 -0.33 -1.16
C ALA A 13 -9.16 -0.37 -2.24
N PRO A 14 -9.97 -1.45 -2.34
CA PRO A 14 -10.99 -1.59 -3.38
C PRO A 14 -12.08 -0.50 -3.42
N ARG A 15 -12.21 0.26 -2.32
CA ARG A 15 -13.19 1.35 -2.18
C ARG A 15 -12.58 2.73 -2.47
N ASP A 16 -11.28 2.82 -2.72
CA ASP A 16 -10.64 4.08 -3.10
C ASP A 16 -10.97 4.43 -4.55
N SER A 17 -11.27 5.70 -4.82
CA SER A 17 -11.59 6.17 -6.17
C SER A 17 -10.42 5.99 -7.16
N HIS A 18 -9.19 5.92 -6.67
CA HIS A 18 -7.98 5.74 -7.48
C HIS A 18 -7.60 4.27 -7.68
N HIS A 19 -8.34 3.32 -7.07
CA HIS A 19 -8.00 1.90 -7.11
C HIS A 19 -7.79 1.33 -8.53
N PRO A 20 -8.67 1.60 -9.51
CA PRO A 20 -8.45 1.10 -10.88
C PRO A 20 -7.19 1.66 -11.53
N GLN A 21 -6.84 2.91 -11.23
CA GLN A 21 -5.66 3.57 -11.79
C GLN A 21 -4.37 3.05 -11.14
N ALA A 22 -4.38 2.86 -9.82
CA ALA A 22 -3.27 2.29 -9.07
C ALA A 22 -2.92 0.88 -9.58
N LEU A 23 -3.92 0.02 -9.79
CA LEU A 23 -3.72 -1.31 -10.36
C LEU A 23 -3.15 -1.26 -11.78
N ALA A 24 -3.72 -0.44 -12.66
CA ALA A 24 -3.22 -0.31 -14.03
C ALA A 24 -1.74 0.14 -14.10
N ILE A 25 -1.32 1.00 -13.19
CA ILE A 25 0.08 1.44 -13.09
C ILE A 25 0.98 0.30 -12.61
N LEU A 26 0.57 -0.45 -11.58
CA LEU A 26 1.34 -1.58 -11.05
C LEU A 26 1.43 -2.76 -12.03
N GLU A 27 0.40 -2.99 -12.84
CA GLU A 27 0.42 -4.03 -13.89
C GLU A 27 1.36 -3.67 -15.05
N THR A 28 1.55 -2.39 -15.32
CA THR A 28 2.36 -1.91 -16.46
C THR A 28 3.79 -1.55 -16.09
N ARG A 29 4.12 -1.44 -14.80
CA ARG A 29 5.44 -1.05 -14.32
C ARG A 29 5.98 -2.01 -13.27
N SER A 30 7.15 -2.58 -13.55
CA SER A 30 7.88 -3.44 -12.61
C SER A 30 9.00 -2.71 -11.85
N ASP A 31 9.15 -1.39 -12.01
CA ASP A 31 10.25 -0.60 -11.43
C ASP A 31 9.82 0.24 -10.21
N ILE A 32 8.70 -0.10 -9.59
CA ILE A 32 8.15 0.55 -8.40
C ILE A 32 8.62 -0.21 -7.16
N VAL A 33 9.19 0.51 -6.21
CA VAL A 33 9.65 -0.01 -4.92
C VAL A 33 8.88 0.69 -3.81
N VAL A 34 8.41 -0.07 -2.82
CA VAL A 34 7.81 0.50 -1.61
C VAL A 34 8.90 0.63 -0.54
N PRO A 35 9.24 1.86 -0.11
CA PRO A 35 10.19 2.04 0.99
C PRO A 35 9.65 1.52 2.33
N ASP A 36 10.55 1.05 3.20
CA ASP A 36 10.19 0.61 4.57
C ASP A 36 9.44 1.71 5.36
N VAL A 37 9.81 2.98 5.15
CA VAL A 37 9.16 4.12 5.80
C VAL A 37 7.69 4.26 5.38
N SER A 38 7.38 4.04 4.10
CA SER A 38 6.01 4.09 3.59
C SER A 38 5.17 2.93 4.14
N ILE A 39 5.77 1.75 4.32
CA ILE A 39 5.12 0.61 5.00
C ILE A 39 4.82 0.96 6.47
N LEU A 40 5.81 1.54 7.17
CA LEU A 40 5.66 1.95 8.57
C LEU A 40 4.52 2.97 8.73
N GLU A 41 4.52 4.04 7.94
CA GLU A 41 3.50 5.08 7.99
C GLU A 41 2.11 4.54 7.68
N PHE A 42 1.98 3.72 6.63
CA PHE A 42 0.73 3.05 6.29
C PHE A 42 0.21 2.20 7.47
N SER A 43 1.09 1.43 8.11
CA SER A 43 0.72 0.60 9.27
C SER A 43 0.26 1.43 10.48
N LEU A 44 0.90 2.57 10.73
CA LEU A 44 0.54 3.49 11.80
C LEU A 44 -0.85 4.10 11.57
N VAL A 45 -1.15 4.50 10.34
CA VAL A 45 -2.47 5.04 9.97
C VAL A 45 -3.55 3.97 10.11
N LEU A 46 -3.32 2.74 9.64
CA LEU A 46 -4.28 1.64 9.80
C LEU A 46 -4.56 1.36 11.27
N LYS A 47 -3.52 1.31 12.10
CA LYS A 47 -3.65 1.12 13.55
C LYS A 47 -4.44 2.25 14.20
N ALA A 48 -4.16 3.51 13.83
CA ALA A 48 -4.89 4.67 14.33
C ALA A 48 -6.38 4.65 13.94
N ARG A 49 -6.72 4.05 12.79
CA ARG A 49 -8.11 3.81 12.35
C ARG A 49 -8.78 2.60 13.02
N GLY A 50 -8.10 1.93 13.95
CA GLY A 50 -8.64 0.79 14.69
C GLY A 50 -8.62 -0.53 13.91
N VAL A 51 -7.86 -0.62 12.81
CA VAL A 51 -7.68 -1.88 12.07
C VAL A 51 -6.79 -2.82 12.90
N VAL A 52 -7.30 -4.00 13.24
CA VAL A 52 -6.58 -4.98 14.06
C VAL A 52 -5.57 -5.75 13.18
N VAL A 53 -4.32 -5.75 13.62
CA VAL A 53 -3.09 -6.03 12.83
C VAL A 53 -2.75 -7.51 12.50
N PRO A 54 -3.46 -8.59 12.92
CA PRO A 54 -3.14 -9.95 12.46
C PRO A 54 -3.06 -10.10 10.93
N ASP A 55 -3.74 -9.23 10.18
CA ASP A 55 -3.69 -9.15 8.71
C ASP A 55 -2.51 -8.34 8.14
N VAL A 56 -1.86 -7.46 8.92
CA VAL A 56 -0.78 -6.60 8.43
C VAL A 56 0.51 -7.39 8.21
N ARG A 57 0.80 -8.39 9.04
CA ARG A 57 1.94 -9.30 8.80
C ARG A 57 1.72 -10.12 7.53
N THR A 58 0.50 -10.58 7.28
CA THR A 58 0.13 -11.31 6.05
C THR A 58 0.22 -10.40 4.82
N ALA A 59 -0.23 -9.14 4.93
CA ALA A 59 -0.14 -8.16 3.85
C ALA A 59 1.32 -7.76 3.52
N ILE A 60 2.19 -7.65 4.53
CA ILE A 60 3.62 -7.31 4.35
C ILE A 60 4.40 -8.51 3.79
N LEU A 61 4.06 -9.76 4.16
CA LEU A 61 4.76 -10.97 3.71
C LEU A 61 4.25 -11.54 2.36
N ALA A 62 3.19 -10.97 1.79
CA ALA A 62 2.64 -11.38 0.49
C ALA A 62 3.27 -10.63 -0.71
N VAL A 63 4.26 -9.77 -0.45
CA VAL A 63 5.05 -9.03 -1.44
C VAL A 63 6.42 -9.68 -1.62
#